data_AF-A0A835XJ11-F1
#
_entry.id   AF-A0A835XJ11-F1
#
_cell.length_a   1.000
_cell.length_b   1.000
_cell.length_c   1.000
_cell.angle_alpha   90.00
_cell.angle_beta   90.00
_cell.angle_gamma   90.00
#
_symmetry.space_group_name_H-M   'P 1'
#
loop_
_entity.id
_entity.type
_entity.pdbx_description
1 polymer ?
#
loop_
_entity_poly.entity_id
_entity_poly.type
_entity_poly.pdbx_seq_one_letter_code
_entity_poly.pdbx_strand_id
1 'polypeptide(L)'
;MRPRLAWRPGGVVLRAASFFMVGTILLTIGDAVRAVPCPEGCTRFGTCNEELGRCDCPKHRTGPACATELGPEALAARCEALGYKGGGPGGMDRCLSPANHCLGACSGAGECVAGFCKCAEGKFGADCSLSLGPDGRPRLLADRGYTPRARGPRVYVYELPPEMTTWRNSVTLDRPTARLFLERLTATGTRVAEGAGADWWLLPLGLRALDGERLLEAVRYVREHHPWWNQTQGHRHMVFALGDTGRRESEKGGRTRNMTFVSHWGLWRDRPRSGWKASHRNDTDIVLPVFLPPPYLKRLGLAASRHHPRFQDRALPELRQRSGPLFWFSGRICGDGLPPLTDAPTPRCRTSKSSGYSGGTRRKVYLSHWNRTGFLMTQSDPLYGQHMLTSRYCFGPMGGGHGQRQVQAALAGCVPVLISDGVLEPFEPALDWGAFGVRLPGGERDIPRLHEVLAGIGPEEYALKLSRLRCAAQHMAFSTLLGAAMGEGGRYDAVETLLELLRSKAQHPGVPWEGLRAVDGQLDAFLDCRSGEGAEGEEAEREAEEGEGAEADGGGAGAAGDARAEGASGRREGAAGARGWGPRRRAQLPVAPPRRGHVRGRPLDLAACPRPWP
;
A
#
# COMPACT_ATOMS: atom_id res chain seq x y z
N MET A 1 44.58 -8.07 -58.22
CA MET A 1 44.41 -9.06 -59.30
C MET A 1 43.12 -9.83 -59.05
N ARG A 2 42.15 -9.76 -59.96
CA ARG A 2 41.01 -10.71 -60.06
C ARG A 2 41.38 -11.78 -61.10
N PRO A 3 40.79 -12.98 -61.01
CA PRO A 3 39.73 -13.37 -61.96
C PRO A 3 38.54 -14.05 -61.24
N ARG A 4 37.23 -13.84 -61.54
CA ARG A 4 36.37 -14.33 -62.66
C ARG A 4 36.58 -15.82 -62.96
N LEU A 5 35.60 -16.73 -63.14
CA LEU A 5 34.13 -16.79 -63.18
C LEU A 5 33.81 -18.32 -63.32
N ALA A 6 32.68 -18.84 -62.82
CA ALA A 6 31.88 -19.89 -63.51
C ALA A 6 30.69 -20.37 -62.66
N TRP A 7 29.55 -20.58 -63.32
CA TRP A 7 28.25 -20.96 -62.77
C TRP A 7 27.74 -22.23 -63.49
N ARG A 8 26.90 -23.00 -62.79
CA ARG A 8 25.95 -24.08 -63.22
C ARG A 8 26.45 -25.56 -63.19
N PRO A 9 25.53 -26.56 -63.18
CA PRO A 9 24.50 -26.84 -62.17
C PRO A 9 24.34 -28.37 -61.86
N GLY A 10 23.55 -28.73 -60.86
CA GLY A 10 22.85 -30.03 -60.82
C GLY A 10 23.41 -31.09 -59.86
N GLY A 11 22.50 -31.77 -59.17
CA GLY A 11 22.81 -32.95 -58.35
C GLY A 11 22.00 -33.04 -57.08
N VAL A 12 20.68 -33.25 -57.20
CA VAL A 12 19.83 -33.68 -56.09
C VAL A 12 20.24 -35.10 -55.69
N VAL A 13 20.67 -35.30 -54.45
CA VAL A 13 20.78 -36.62 -53.83
C VAL A 13 19.84 -36.63 -52.63
N LEU A 14 18.71 -37.32 -52.81
CA LEU A 14 17.81 -37.69 -51.71
C LEU A 14 18.60 -38.54 -50.70
N ARG A 15 18.74 -38.06 -49.47
CA ARG A 15 18.93 -38.92 -48.31
C ARG A 15 17.59 -39.05 -47.60
N ALA A 16 17.07 -40.27 -47.57
CA ALA A 16 15.89 -40.64 -46.84
C ALA A 16 16.08 -40.32 -45.34
N ALA A 17 15.35 -39.33 -44.84
CA ALA A 17 15.15 -39.12 -43.42
C ALA A 17 13.86 -39.84 -43.03
N SER A 18 14.00 -40.85 -42.18
CA SER A 18 12.89 -41.60 -41.59
C SER A 18 11.91 -40.64 -40.93
N PHE A 19 10.67 -40.63 -41.41
CA PHE A 19 9.54 -39.97 -40.76
C PHE A 19 9.25 -40.69 -39.44
N PHE A 20 9.72 -40.13 -38.32
CA PHE A 20 9.04 -40.31 -37.05
C PHE A 20 7.85 -39.37 -37.06
N MET A 21 6.63 -39.91 -37.15
CA MET A 21 5.42 -39.19 -36.81
C MET A 21 5.50 -38.81 -35.33
N VAL A 22 6.00 -37.62 -35.03
CA VAL A 22 5.71 -36.94 -33.77
C VAL A 22 4.35 -36.30 -33.97
N GLY A 23 3.33 -36.94 -33.42
CA GLY A 23 1.96 -36.41 -33.40
C GLY A 23 2.00 -34.98 -32.88
N THR A 24 1.62 -34.04 -33.75
CA THR A 24 1.39 -32.66 -33.36
C THR A 24 0.12 -32.66 -32.53
N ILE A 25 0.25 -32.67 -31.20
CA ILE A 25 -0.86 -32.33 -30.32
C ILE A 25 -1.11 -30.84 -30.55
N LEU A 26 -2.08 -30.56 -31.43
CA LEU A 26 -2.79 -29.29 -31.42
C LEU A 26 -3.43 -29.17 -30.04
N LEU A 27 -2.80 -28.39 -29.16
CA LEU A 27 -3.43 -27.91 -27.93
C LEU A 27 -4.58 -27.00 -28.34
N THR A 28 -5.77 -27.59 -28.41
CA THR A 28 -7.03 -26.86 -28.48
C THR A 28 -7.13 -25.95 -27.26
N ILE A 29 -7.19 -24.65 -27.51
CA ILE A 29 -7.59 -23.65 -26.52
C ILE A 29 -9.06 -23.97 -26.18
N GLY A 30 -9.32 -24.60 -25.03
CA GLY A 30 -10.69 -24.90 -24.62
C GLY A 30 -10.92 -26.02 -23.61
N ASP A 31 -9.91 -26.68 -23.05
CA ASP A 31 -10.18 -27.71 -22.05
C ASP A 31 -10.65 -27.08 -20.73
N ALA A 32 -11.90 -27.37 -20.36
CA ALA A 32 -12.42 -27.14 -19.03
C ALA A 32 -11.47 -27.78 -18.00
N VAL A 33 -10.98 -26.99 -17.04
CA VAL A 33 -10.21 -27.52 -15.92
C VAL A 33 -11.15 -28.40 -15.11
N ARG A 34 -11.05 -29.72 -15.27
CA ARG A 34 -11.76 -30.63 -14.36
C ARG A 34 -11.11 -30.48 -12.98
N ALA A 35 -11.95 -30.35 -11.95
CA ALA A 35 -11.51 -30.34 -10.56
C ALA A 35 -10.51 -31.46 -10.33
N VAL A 36 -9.31 -31.11 -9.86
CA VAL A 36 -8.31 -32.12 -9.52
C VAL A 36 -8.63 -32.60 -8.11
N PRO A 37 -8.90 -33.90 -7.90
CA PRO A 37 -9.32 -34.39 -6.60
C PRO A 37 -8.20 -34.18 -5.58
N CYS A 38 -8.50 -33.50 -4.48
CA CYS A 38 -7.59 -33.41 -3.35
C CYS A 38 -7.49 -34.75 -2.61
N PRO A 39 -6.41 -34.94 -1.83
CA PRO A 39 -6.29 -36.11 -0.96
C PRO A 39 -7.50 -36.30 -0.04
N GLU A 40 -7.91 -37.56 0.13
CA GLU A 40 -9.06 -37.94 0.95
C GLU A 40 -8.91 -37.42 2.39
N GLY A 41 -9.97 -36.82 2.93
CA GLY A 41 -9.98 -36.24 4.27
C GLY A 41 -9.36 -34.83 4.38
N CYS A 42 -8.92 -34.23 3.26
CA CYS A 42 -8.37 -32.88 3.25
C CYS A 42 -9.30 -31.84 3.90
N THR A 43 -10.57 -31.77 3.46
CA THR A 43 -11.57 -30.78 3.92
C THR A 43 -11.88 -30.86 5.41
N ARG A 44 -11.59 -32.00 6.05
CA ARG A 44 -11.73 -32.15 7.51
C ARG A 44 -10.77 -31.23 8.27
N PHE A 45 -9.53 -31.08 7.77
CA PHE A 45 -8.44 -30.47 8.53
C PHE A 45 -7.78 -29.26 7.83
N GLY A 46 -7.92 -29.16 6.52
CA GLY A 46 -7.35 -28.10 5.69
C GLY A 46 -8.35 -27.60 4.64
N THR A 47 -7.82 -26.91 3.64
CA THR A 47 -8.58 -26.38 2.50
C THR A 47 -8.16 -27.14 1.24
N CYS A 48 -9.12 -27.73 0.52
CA CYS A 48 -8.84 -28.34 -0.78
C CYS A 48 -8.75 -27.25 -1.85
N ASN A 49 -7.58 -27.03 -2.42
CA ASN A 49 -7.44 -26.23 -3.63
C ASN A 49 -7.78 -27.10 -4.84
N GLU A 50 -9.02 -26.99 -5.31
CA GLU A 50 -9.59 -27.83 -6.37
C GLU A 50 -8.99 -27.54 -7.76
N GLU A 51 -8.41 -26.35 -7.95
CA GLU A 51 -7.70 -26.00 -9.19
C GLU A 51 -6.39 -26.79 -9.32
N LEU A 52 -5.68 -27.00 -8.19
CA LEU A 52 -4.36 -27.63 -8.17
C LEU A 52 -4.34 -29.05 -7.58
N GLY A 53 -5.46 -29.53 -7.02
CA GLY A 53 -5.53 -30.80 -6.29
C GLY A 53 -4.67 -30.82 -5.02
N ARG A 54 -4.37 -29.64 -4.46
CA ARG A 54 -3.46 -29.45 -3.32
C ARG A 54 -4.25 -29.27 -2.04
N CYS A 55 -3.89 -29.99 -0.97
CA CYS A 55 -4.46 -29.71 0.35
C CYS A 55 -3.61 -28.67 1.10
N ASP A 56 -4.22 -27.54 1.41
CA ASP A 56 -3.60 -26.45 2.16
C ASP A 56 -3.82 -26.64 3.65
N CYS A 57 -2.72 -26.80 4.40
CA CYS A 57 -2.79 -27.10 5.83
C CYS A 57 -2.70 -25.86 6.72
N PRO A 58 -3.40 -25.84 7.86
CA PRO A 58 -3.08 -24.90 8.92
C PRO A 58 -1.70 -25.20 9.50
N LYS A 59 -1.04 -24.18 10.08
CA LYS A 59 0.35 -24.23 10.55
C LYS A 59 0.71 -25.42 11.45
N HIS A 60 -0.25 -25.88 12.26
CA HIS A 60 -0.06 -26.96 13.24
C HIS A 60 -0.28 -28.36 12.65
N ARG A 61 -0.58 -28.47 11.35
CA ARG A 61 -0.83 -29.72 10.66
C ARG A 61 0.10 -29.92 9.47
N THR A 62 0.21 -31.16 9.01
CA THR A 62 1.07 -31.57 7.90
C THR A 62 0.54 -32.84 7.24
N GLY A 63 1.20 -33.24 6.15
CA GLY A 63 0.87 -34.42 5.35
C GLY A 63 -0.12 -34.10 4.22
N PRO A 64 -0.34 -35.05 3.29
CA PRO A 64 -1.10 -34.81 2.06
C PRO A 64 -2.55 -34.34 2.29
N ALA A 65 -3.19 -34.79 3.38
CA ALA A 65 -4.56 -34.42 3.74
C ALA A 65 -4.65 -33.59 5.05
N CYS A 66 -3.53 -33.06 5.53
CA CYS A 66 -3.44 -32.34 6.80
C CYS A 66 -3.89 -33.14 8.04
N ALA A 67 -3.92 -34.48 7.96
CA ALA A 67 -4.39 -35.34 9.03
C ALA A 67 -3.43 -35.41 10.22
N THR A 68 -2.14 -35.15 10.00
CA THR A 68 -1.11 -35.26 11.03
C THR A 68 -0.91 -33.93 11.74
N GLU A 69 -1.07 -33.92 13.07
CA GLU A 69 -0.68 -32.79 13.91
C GLU A 69 0.84 -32.80 14.13
N LEU A 70 1.44 -31.62 14.15
CA LEU A 70 2.86 -31.49 14.48
C LEU A 70 3.09 -31.66 15.97
N GLY A 71 4.12 -32.44 16.32
CA GLY A 71 4.64 -32.45 17.69
C GLY A 71 5.18 -31.07 18.11
N PRO A 72 5.24 -30.78 19.43
CA PRO A 72 5.63 -29.46 19.94
C PRO A 72 6.97 -28.94 19.43
N GLU A 73 7.98 -29.81 19.28
CA GLU A 73 9.30 -29.44 18.79
C GLU A 73 9.26 -28.99 17.31
N ALA A 74 8.63 -29.78 16.45
CA ALA A 74 8.49 -29.45 15.03
C ALA A 74 7.64 -28.18 14.82
N LEU A 75 6.59 -28.01 15.63
CA LEU A 75 5.77 -26.80 15.61
C LEU A 75 6.57 -25.57 16.08
N ALA A 76 7.35 -25.69 17.16
CA ALA A 76 8.21 -24.62 17.63
C ALA A 76 9.22 -24.19 16.56
N ALA A 77 9.91 -25.15 15.93
CA ALA A 77 10.86 -24.88 14.85
C ALA A 77 10.19 -24.20 13.65
N ARG A 78 8.99 -24.66 13.25
CA ARG A 78 8.20 -24.03 12.17
C ARG A 78 7.82 -22.59 12.53
N CYS A 79 7.32 -22.35 13.74
CA CYS A 79 6.93 -21.02 14.19
C CYS A 79 8.12 -20.07 14.28
N GLU A 80 9.28 -20.55 14.73
CA GLU A 80 10.52 -19.78 14.72
C GLU A 80 10.96 -19.41 13.29
N ALA A 81 10.93 -20.37 12.35
CA ALA A 81 11.25 -20.12 10.94
C ALA A 81 10.30 -19.12 10.26
N LEU A 82 9.05 -19.04 10.74
CA LEU A 82 8.06 -18.04 10.32
C LEU A 82 8.24 -16.67 11.00
N GLY A 83 9.22 -16.53 11.90
CA GLY A 83 9.55 -15.28 12.58
C GLY A 83 8.80 -15.04 13.89
N TYR A 84 8.05 -16.01 14.41
CA TYR A 84 7.40 -15.94 15.72
C TYR A 84 8.42 -16.19 16.83
N LYS A 85 9.28 -15.20 17.09
CA LYS A 85 10.35 -15.25 18.11
C LYS A 85 9.77 -15.41 19.51
N GLY A 86 10.46 -16.11 20.42
CA GLY A 86 10.02 -16.22 21.82
C GLY A 86 10.62 -17.34 22.66
N GLY A 87 11.22 -18.37 22.04
CA GLY A 87 11.72 -19.56 22.73
C GLY A 87 10.61 -20.41 23.34
N GLY A 88 10.53 -21.70 23.00
CA GLY A 88 9.57 -22.63 23.59
C GLY A 88 8.08 -22.21 23.39
N PRO A 89 7.21 -22.39 24.41
CA PRO A 89 5.76 -22.15 24.31
C PRO A 89 5.39 -20.74 23.84
N GLY A 90 6.13 -19.70 24.24
CA GLY A 90 5.78 -18.30 23.93
C GLY A 90 5.93 -17.90 22.45
N GLY A 91 6.70 -18.66 21.66
CA GLY A 91 6.73 -18.52 20.20
C GLY A 91 5.53 -19.19 19.54
N MET A 92 5.21 -20.41 19.98
CA MET A 92 4.06 -21.19 19.50
C MET A 92 2.73 -20.52 19.82
N ASP A 93 2.55 -19.98 21.03
CA ASP A 93 1.33 -19.29 21.45
C ASP A 93 1.01 -18.09 20.54
N ARG A 94 2.03 -17.35 20.11
CA ARG A 94 1.88 -16.24 19.16
C ARG A 94 1.60 -16.74 17.74
N CYS A 95 2.29 -17.81 17.33
CA CYS A 95 2.17 -18.42 16.02
C CYS A 95 0.76 -19.00 15.75
N LEU A 96 0.17 -19.60 16.78
CA LEU A 96 -1.18 -20.17 16.78
C LEU A 96 -2.23 -19.23 17.38
N SER A 97 -1.85 -17.99 17.69
CA SER A 97 -2.77 -17.04 18.30
C SER A 97 -3.98 -16.76 17.41
N PRO A 98 -5.20 -16.75 17.96
CA PRO A 98 -6.40 -16.24 17.27
C PRO A 98 -6.28 -14.77 16.85
N ALA A 99 -5.35 -14.01 17.43
CA ALA A 99 -5.07 -12.63 17.03
C ALA A 99 -4.35 -12.53 15.66
N ASN A 100 -3.89 -13.63 15.08
CA ASN A 100 -3.40 -13.63 13.70
C ASN A 100 -4.59 -13.49 12.74
N HIS A 101 -4.73 -12.33 12.12
CA HIS A 101 -5.85 -12.04 11.24
C HIS A 101 -5.72 -12.79 9.91
N CYS A 102 -6.79 -13.44 9.47
CA CYS A 102 -6.87 -14.03 8.14
C CYS A 102 -7.12 -12.99 7.05
N LEU A 103 -6.64 -13.28 5.84
CA LEU A 103 -6.81 -12.41 4.68
C LEU A 103 -8.32 -12.24 4.38
N GLY A 104 -8.77 -10.99 4.28
CA GLY A 104 -10.17 -10.68 3.93
C GLY A 104 -11.23 -11.31 4.85
N ALA A 105 -10.87 -11.66 6.11
CA ALA A 105 -11.73 -12.46 7.00
C ALA A 105 -12.27 -13.75 6.34
N CYS A 106 -11.42 -14.40 5.54
CA CYS A 106 -11.78 -15.59 4.76
C CYS A 106 -13.00 -15.38 3.86
N SER A 107 -13.23 -14.14 3.41
CA SER A 107 -14.40 -13.72 2.63
C SER A 107 -15.74 -14.06 3.28
N GLY A 108 -15.77 -14.45 4.57
CA GLY A 108 -16.94 -15.06 5.22
C GLY A 108 -17.31 -16.45 4.71
N ALA A 109 -16.43 -17.13 3.97
CA ALA A 109 -16.61 -18.47 3.39
C ALA A 109 -15.68 -19.51 4.03
N GLY A 110 -15.26 -19.29 5.27
CA GLY A 110 -14.37 -20.19 6.01
C GLY A 110 -14.13 -19.76 7.45
N GLU A 111 -13.44 -20.62 8.18
CA GLU A 111 -12.99 -20.37 9.56
C GLU A 111 -11.55 -19.86 9.57
N CYS A 112 -11.29 -18.80 10.35
CA CYS A 112 -9.94 -18.28 10.54
C CYS A 112 -9.18 -19.07 11.61
N VAL A 113 -8.18 -19.85 11.18
CA VAL A 113 -7.33 -20.67 12.03
C VAL A 113 -5.93 -20.05 12.10
N ALA A 114 -5.73 -19.14 13.06
CA ALA A 114 -4.44 -18.47 13.31
C ALA A 114 -3.79 -17.83 12.05
N GLY A 115 -4.58 -17.11 11.26
CA GLY A 115 -4.14 -16.44 10.03
C GLY A 115 -4.24 -17.30 8.76
N PHE A 116 -4.60 -18.58 8.89
CA PHE A 116 -4.94 -19.46 7.77
C PHE A 116 -6.47 -19.56 7.62
N CYS A 117 -6.96 -19.47 6.39
CA CYS A 117 -8.38 -19.68 6.09
C CYS A 117 -8.68 -21.14 5.80
N LYS A 118 -9.38 -21.80 6.74
CA LYS A 118 -9.97 -23.12 6.50
C LYS A 118 -11.32 -22.93 5.81
N CYS A 119 -11.34 -23.10 4.50
CA CYS A 119 -12.51 -22.78 3.69
C CYS A 119 -13.62 -23.81 3.84
N ALA A 120 -14.85 -23.39 3.58
CA ALA A 120 -15.96 -24.30 3.37
C ALA A 120 -15.69 -25.23 2.17
N GLU A 121 -16.34 -26.38 2.15
CA GLU A 121 -16.23 -27.34 1.04
C GLU A 121 -16.64 -26.69 -0.29
N GLY A 122 -15.90 -26.97 -1.37
CA GLY A 122 -16.06 -26.30 -2.67
C GLY A 122 -15.49 -24.88 -2.76
N LYS A 123 -14.93 -24.33 -1.67
CA LYS A 123 -14.29 -23.01 -1.62
C LYS A 123 -12.80 -23.15 -1.35
N PHE A 124 -12.00 -22.30 -1.98
CA PHE A 124 -10.55 -22.32 -1.83
C PHE A 124 -9.90 -20.96 -2.06
N GLY A 125 -8.57 -20.96 -2.00
CA GLY A 125 -7.72 -19.78 -2.10
C GLY A 125 -7.39 -19.17 -0.73
N ALA A 126 -6.39 -18.29 -0.70
CA ALA A 126 -5.86 -17.73 0.55
C ALA A 126 -6.90 -17.01 1.44
N ASP A 127 -7.99 -16.53 0.85
CA ASP A 127 -9.12 -15.84 1.49
C ASP A 127 -10.47 -16.54 1.27
N CYS A 128 -10.49 -17.80 0.82
CA CYS A 128 -11.72 -18.55 0.48
C CYS A 128 -12.64 -17.90 -0.55
N SER A 129 -12.10 -17.00 -1.38
CA SER A 129 -12.91 -16.30 -2.38
C SER A 129 -13.12 -17.11 -3.66
N LEU A 130 -12.38 -18.20 -3.90
CA LEU A 130 -12.49 -18.99 -5.13
C LEU A 130 -13.39 -20.21 -4.94
N SER A 131 -14.05 -20.63 -6.04
CA SER A 131 -14.77 -21.89 -6.19
C SER A 131 -14.77 -22.29 -7.66
N LEU A 132 -14.93 -23.57 -8.00
CA LEU A 132 -15.13 -23.99 -9.38
C LEU A 132 -16.59 -23.83 -9.81
N GLY A 133 -16.81 -23.28 -11.00
CA GLY A 133 -18.12 -23.24 -11.65
C GLY A 133 -18.53 -24.59 -12.23
N PRO A 134 -19.77 -24.73 -12.74
CA PRO A 134 -20.23 -25.96 -13.41
C PRO A 134 -19.40 -26.34 -14.64
N ASP A 135 -18.74 -25.35 -15.26
CA ASP A 135 -17.81 -25.49 -16.37
C ASP A 135 -16.38 -25.87 -15.93
N GLY A 136 -16.16 -26.12 -14.63
CA GLY A 136 -14.86 -26.41 -14.04
C GLY A 136 -13.92 -25.19 -13.93
N ARG A 137 -14.39 -23.98 -14.27
CA ARG A 137 -13.54 -22.79 -14.25
C ARG A 137 -13.57 -22.09 -12.89
N PRO A 138 -12.46 -21.52 -12.41
CA PRO A 138 -12.46 -20.79 -11.16
C PRO A 138 -13.33 -19.53 -11.26
N ARG A 139 -14.11 -19.27 -10.21
CA ARG A 139 -14.99 -18.12 -10.05
C ARG A 139 -14.73 -17.48 -8.69
N LEU A 140 -14.61 -16.16 -8.67
CA LEU A 140 -14.50 -15.37 -7.43
C LEU A 140 -15.90 -15.12 -6.88
N LEU A 141 -16.09 -15.39 -5.58
CA LEU A 141 -17.31 -15.12 -4.80
C LEU A 141 -18.58 -15.46 -5.58
N ALA A 142 -18.61 -16.65 -6.20
CA ALA A 142 -19.68 -17.07 -7.10
C ALA A 142 -21.07 -17.06 -6.45
N ASP A 143 -21.11 -17.32 -5.13
CA ASP A 143 -22.29 -17.27 -4.27
C ASP A 143 -22.81 -15.85 -4.01
N ARG A 144 -22.07 -14.81 -4.42
CA ARG A 144 -22.38 -13.39 -4.19
C ARG A 144 -22.41 -12.54 -5.45
N GLY A 145 -22.42 -13.16 -6.63
CA GLY A 145 -22.55 -12.44 -7.91
C GLY A 145 -21.38 -11.50 -8.23
N TYR A 146 -20.18 -11.76 -7.70
CA TYR A 146 -19.03 -10.90 -7.99
C TYR A 146 -18.73 -10.86 -9.49
N THR A 147 -18.67 -9.64 -10.00
CA THR A 147 -18.33 -9.36 -11.39
C THR A 147 -17.13 -8.42 -11.41
N PRO A 148 -16.02 -8.79 -12.08
CA PRO A 148 -14.91 -7.87 -12.28
C PRO A 148 -15.40 -6.57 -12.94
N ARG A 149 -14.90 -5.43 -12.48
CA ARG A 149 -15.28 -4.13 -13.04
C ARG A 149 -14.85 -4.04 -14.51
N ALA A 150 -15.66 -3.35 -15.33
CA ALA A 150 -15.42 -3.24 -16.76
C ALA A 150 -14.16 -2.42 -17.11
N ARG A 151 -13.79 -1.45 -16.27
CA ARG A 151 -12.65 -0.54 -16.46
C ARG A 151 -11.51 -0.87 -15.52
N GLY A 152 -10.27 -0.52 -15.86
CA GLY A 152 -9.09 -0.80 -15.01
C GLY A 152 -8.35 -2.08 -15.40
N PRO A 153 -7.27 -2.43 -14.68
CA PRO A 153 -6.50 -3.63 -15.00
C PRO A 153 -7.18 -4.88 -14.44
N ARG A 154 -7.15 -5.97 -15.19
CA ARG A 154 -7.46 -7.31 -14.68
C ARG A 154 -6.22 -7.88 -14.00
N VAL A 155 -6.31 -8.07 -12.69
CA VAL A 155 -5.20 -8.57 -11.87
C VAL A 155 -5.49 -9.99 -11.43
N TYR A 156 -4.69 -10.94 -11.90
CA TYR A 156 -4.71 -12.30 -11.38
C TYR A 156 -3.76 -12.42 -10.19
N VAL A 157 -4.18 -13.14 -9.15
CA VAL A 157 -3.35 -13.42 -7.97
C VAL A 157 -2.99 -14.89 -7.97
N TYR A 158 -1.69 -15.19 -7.93
CA TYR A 158 -1.24 -16.59 -7.83
C TYR A 158 -1.62 -17.23 -6.50
N GLU A 159 -2.23 -18.41 -6.57
CA GLU A 159 -2.55 -19.24 -5.39
C GLU A 159 -1.32 -20.03 -4.91
N LEU A 160 -0.45 -19.34 -4.19
CA LEU A 160 0.75 -19.94 -3.58
C LEU A 160 0.41 -20.75 -2.31
N PRO A 161 1.22 -21.75 -1.94
CA PRO A 161 1.07 -22.47 -0.69
C PRO A 161 1.04 -21.53 0.55
N PRO A 162 0.21 -21.81 1.57
CA PRO A 162 0.07 -20.97 2.76
C PRO A 162 1.38 -20.63 3.48
N GLU A 163 2.35 -21.55 3.47
CA GLU A 163 3.69 -21.37 4.06
C GLU A 163 4.49 -20.24 3.41
N MET A 164 4.21 -19.93 2.14
CA MET A 164 4.85 -18.84 1.42
C MET A 164 4.16 -17.50 1.69
N THR A 165 2.88 -17.51 2.04
CA THR A 165 1.99 -16.35 2.10
C THR A 165 1.39 -16.14 3.50
N THR A 166 0.29 -16.81 3.82
CA THR A 166 -0.60 -16.53 4.96
C THR A 166 -0.07 -17.01 6.31
N TRP A 167 0.90 -17.91 6.34
CA TRP A 167 1.47 -18.40 7.60
C TRP A 167 2.29 -17.34 8.33
N ARG A 168 2.92 -16.42 7.60
CA ARG A 168 3.69 -15.35 8.24
C ARG A 168 2.75 -14.25 8.71
N ASN A 169 3.09 -13.62 9.83
CA ASN A 169 2.37 -12.44 10.29
C ASN A 169 2.75 -11.23 9.42
N SER A 170 2.03 -11.08 8.31
CA SER A 170 2.17 -9.98 7.36
C SER A 170 1.72 -8.62 7.90
N VAL A 171 1.04 -8.58 9.06
CA VAL A 171 0.69 -7.34 9.77
C VAL A 171 1.88 -6.81 10.57
N THR A 172 2.67 -7.70 11.17
CA THR A 172 3.85 -7.34 11.97
C THR A 172 5.14 -7.15 11.17
N LEU A 173 5.16 -7.51 9.88
CA LEU A 173 6.23 -7.17 8.94
C LEU A 173 6.23 -5.67 8.63
N ASP A 174 6.27 -4.82 9.68
CA ASP A 174 6.55 -3.39 9.78
C ASP A 174 5.86 -2.39 8.81
N ARG A 175 5.20 -2.87 7.74
CA ARG A 175 4.52 -2.16 6.65
C ARG A 175 3.51 -3.12 6.00
N PRO A 176 2.24 -3.16 6.45
CA PRO A 176 1.24 -4.15 5.99
C PRO A 176 0.75 -3.93 4.54
N THR A 177 1.35 -3.01 3.77
CA THR A 177 0.82 -2.52 2.50
C THR A 177 0.54 -3.61 1.46
N ALA A 178 1.41 -4.62 1.33
CA ALA A 178 1.21 -5.73 0.39
C ALA A 178 -0.07 -6.53 0.70
N ARG A 179 -0.31 -6.80 1.99
CA ARG A 179 -1.53 -7.46 2.46
C ARG A 179 -2.75 -6.59 2.22
N LEU A 180 -2.67 -5.29 2.56
CA LEU A 180 -3.78 -4.36 2.40
C LEU A 180 -4.20 -4.23 0.93
N PHE A 181 -3.22 -4.19 0.01
CA PHE A 181 -3.48 -4.18 -1.42
C PHE A 181 -4.21 -5.46 -1.86
N LEU A 182 -3.74 -6.63 -1.41
CA LEU A 182 -4.38 -7.90 -1.73
C LEU A 182 -5.83 -7.96 -1.25
N GLU A 183 -6.12 -7.48 -0.04
CA GLU A 183 -7.49 -7.38 0.49
C GLU A 183 -8.38 -6.43 -0.33
N ARG A 184 -7.80 -5.42 -0.99
CA ARG A 184 -8.55 -4.46 -1.81
C ARG A 184 -8.79 -4.90 -3.24
N LEU A 185 -7.96 -5.76 -3.84
CA LEU A 185 -8.14 -6.18 -5.24
C LEU A 185 -9.53 -6.76 -5.54
N THR A 186 -10.07 -7.58 -4.64
CA THR A 186 -11.43 -8.11 -4.76
C THR A 186 -12.46 -6.99 -4.53
N ALA A 187 -12.27 -6.14 -3.53
CA ALA A 187 -13.21 -5.06 -3.23
C ALA A 187 -13.31 -4.00 -4.35
N THR A 188 -12.24 -3.78 -5.11
CA THR A 188 -12.21 -2.83 -6.24
C THR A 188 -12.71 -3.43 -7.55
N GLY A 189 -13.08 -4.72 -7.57
CA GLY A 189 -13.51 -5.42 -8.78
C GLY A 189 -12.37 -5.72 -9.77
N THR A 190 -11.11 -5.51 -9.40
CA THR A 190 -9.97 -5.70 -10.33
C THR A 190 -9.40 -7.11 -10.31
N ARG A 191 -9.65 -7.87 -9.24
CA ARG A 191 -9.22 -9.27 -9.16
C ARG A 191 -10.00 -10.11 -10.17
N VAL A 192 -9.29 -10.92 -10.96
CA VAL A 192 -9.89 -11.94 -11.82
C VAL A 192 -9.57 -13.34 -11.33
N ALA A 193 -10.50 -14.27 -11.54
CA ALA A 193 -10.38 -15.66 -11.11
C ALA A 193 -9.47 -16.48 -12.04
N GLU A 194 -9.46 -16.14 -13.33
CA GLU A 194 -8.67 -16.82 -14.35
C GLU A 194 -7.44 -16.00 -14.71
N GLY A 195 -6.28 -16.65 -14.76
CA GLY A 195 -5.04 -15.98 -15.19
C GLY A 195 -4.96 -15.78 -16.71
N ALA A 196 -5.76 -16.54 -17.47
CA ALA A 196 -5.90 -16.35 -18.91
C ALA A 196 -6.61 -15.01 -19.19
N GLY A 197 -5.91 -14.10 -19.85
CA GLY A 197 -6.43 -12.75 -20.12
C GLY A 197 -6.24 -11.76 -18.98
N ALA A 198 -5.49 -12.09 -17.92
CA ALA A 198 -5.07 -11.06 -16.96
C ALA A 198 -4.13 -10.04 -17.64
N ASP A 199 -4.22 -8.78 -17.23
CA ASP A 199 -3.30 -7.74 -17.69
C ASP A 199 -2.01 -7.73 -16.84
N TRP A 200 -2.14 -8.17 -15.59
CA TRP A 200 -1.07 -8.29 -14.59
C TRP A 200 -1.24 -9.52 -13.71
N TRP A 201 -0.13 -10.13 -13.30
CA TRP A 201 -0.08 -11.27 -12.38
C TRP A 201 0.66 -10.89 -11.10
N LEU A 202 -0.01 -10.97 -9.96
CA LEU A 202 0.55 -10.66 -8.65
C LEU A 202 1.06 -11.93 -7.97
N LEU A 203 2.31 -11.90 -7.53
CA LEU A 203 2.83 -12.84 -6.53
C LEU A 203 2.53 -12.25 -5.14
N PRO A 204 1.64 -12.84 -4.33
CA PRO A 204 1.17 -12.25 -3.06
C PRO A 204 2.17 -12.45 -1.91
N LEU A 205 3.42 -12.05 -2.13
CA LEU A 205 4.51 -12.15 -1.15
C LEU A 205 4.75 -10.79 -0.48
N GLY A 206 4.91 -10.79 0.84
CA GLY A 206 5.51 -9.67 1.57
C GLY A 206 7.01 -9.89 1.71
N LEU A 207 7.81 -9.27 0.83
CA LEU A 207 9.27 -9.43 0.82
C LEU A 207 9.97 -8.37 1.70
N ARG A 208 10.84 -8.82 2.62
CA ARG A 208 11.70 -7.98 3.46
C ARG A 208 12.96 -8.72 3.89
N ALA A 209 14.07 -8.00 4.10
CA ALA A 209 15.29 -8.50 4.73
C ALA A 209 15.93 -9.73 4.05
N LEU A 210 16.25 -9.61 2.75
CA LEU A 210 16.93 -10.66 1.97
C LEU A 210 16.06 -11.87 1.59
N ASP A 211 14.74 -11.70 1.56
CA ASP A 211 13.73 -12.69 1.15
C ASP A 211 13.82 -13.18 -0.31
N GLY A 212 14.93 -12.93 -1.02
CA GLY A 212 15.05 -13.31 -2.43
C GLY A 212 15.03 -14.80 -2.74
N GLU A 213 15.40 -15.66 -1.77
CA GLU A 213 15.20 -17.11 -1.94
C GLU A 213 13.72 -17.47 -1.99
N ARG A 214 12.89 -16.83 -1.15
CA ARG A 214 11.44 -17.05 -1.14
C ARG A 214 10.80 -16.57 -2.44
N LEU A 215 11.28 -15.45 -2.98
CA LEU A 215 10.84 -14.99 -4.31
C LEU A 215 11.20 -16.03 -5.38
N LEU A 216 12.43 -16.54 -5.40
CA LEU A 216 12.84 -17.56 -6.37
C LEU A 216 12.08 -18.88 -6.22
N GLU A 217 11.75 -19.28 -5.00
CA GLU A 217 10.93 -20.45 -4.70
C GLU A 217 9.50 -20.27 -5.22
N ALA A 218 8.86 -19.12 -4.96
CA ALA A 218 7.54 -18.82 -5.51
C ALA A 218 7.56 -18.76 -7.04
N VAL A 219 8.61 -18.18 -7.64
CA VAL A 219 8.79 -18.16 -9.10
C VAL A 219 8.93 -19.58 -9.66
N ARG A 220 9.63 -20.48 -8.96
CA ARG A 220 9.70 -21.89 -9.35
C ARG A 220 8.32 -22.52 -9.29
N TYR A 221 7.61 -22.33 -8.17
CA TYR A 221 6.27 -22.87 -7.96
C TYR A 221 5.29 -22.44 -9.07
N VAL A 222 5.19 -21.14 -9.38
CA VAL A 222 4.24 -20.66 -10.39
C VAL A 222 4.58 -21.14 -11.80
N ARG A 223 5.84 -21.40 -12.11
CA ARG A 223 6.27 -21.93 -13.42
C ARG A 223 5.92 -23.40 -13.62
N GLU A 224 5.89 -24.16 -12.53
CA GLU A 224 5.55 -25.58 -12.54
C GLU A 224 4.04 -25.79 -12.61
N HIS A 225 3.26 -24.90 -12.01
CA HIS A 225 1.80 -25.07 -11.87
C HIS A 225 0.97 -24.21 -12.83
N HIS A 226 1.55 -23.16 -13.42
CA HIS A 226 0.84 -22.25 -14.30
C HIS A 226 1.65 -21.86 -15.54
N PRO A 227 0.99 -21.63 -16.70
CA PRO A 227 1.68 -21.36 -17.95
C PRO A 227 2.17 -19.91 -18.07
N TRP A 228 1.51 -18.96 -17.39
CA TRP A 228 1.64 -17.52 -17.67
C TRP A 228 3.05 -16.97 -17.46
N TRP A 229 3.74 -17.40 -16.41
CA TRP A 229 5.12 -16.97 -16.18
C TRP A 229 6.05 -17.37 -17.34
N ASN A 230 5.94 -18.62 -17.81
CA ASN A 230 6.80 -19.12 -18.88
C ASN A 230 6.48 -18.42 -20.21
N GLN A 231 5.22 -18.05 -20.44
CA GLN A 231 4.78 -17.30 -21.62
C GLN A 231 5.30 -15.86 -21.64
N THR A 232 5.26 -15.17 -20.49
CA THR A 232 5.64 -13.75 -20.39
C THR A 232 7.09 -13.54 -20.00
N GLN A 233 7.79 -14.59 -19.56
CA GLN A 233 9.15 -14.53 -19.00
C GLN A 233 9.28 -13.50 -17.86
N GLY A 234 8.25 -13.37 -17.04
CA GLY A 234 8.21 -12.44 -15.91
C GLY A 234 7.74 -11.03 -16.25
N HIS A 235 7.53 -10.68 -17.52
CA HIS A 235 6.87 -9.41 -17.87
C HIS A 235 5.44 -9.37 -17.34
N ARG A 236 5.00 -8.22 -16.81
CA ARG A 236 3.68 -8.03 -16.19
C ARG A 236 3.42 -8.91 -14.95
N HIS A 237 4.46 -9.55 -14.43
CA HIS A 237 4.42 -10.13 -13.09
C HIS A 237 4.92 -9.09 -12.09
N MET A 238 4.18 -8.90 -11.00
CA MET A 238 4.54 -7.93 -9.96
C MET A 238 4.65 -8.55 -8.57
N VAL A 239 5.46 -7.91 -7.74
CA VAL A 239 5.64 -8.26 -6.32
C VAL A 239 5.96 -7.03 -5.49
N PHE A 240 5.56 -7.04 -4.22
CA PHE A 240 5.85 -5.98 -3.27
C PHE A 240 7.18 -6.23 -2.54
N ALA A 241 8.14 -5.33 -2.73
CA ALA A 241 9.44 -5.32 -2.03
C ALA A 241 9.52 -4.10 -1.11
N LEU A 242 8.91 -4.23 0.07
CA LEU A 242 8.72 -3.14 1.04
C LEU A 242 9.87 -2.99 2.03
N GLY A 243 10.99 -3.65 1.74
CA GLY A 243 12.25 -3.60 2.46
C GLY A 243 12.93 -2.24 2.55
N ASP A 244 14.03 -2.20 3.31
CA ASP A 244 14.82 -0.98 3.50
C ASP A 244 15.84 -0.75 2.37
N THR A 245 15.91 -1.63 1.36
CA THR A 245 16.62 -1.39 0.10
C THR A 245 15.79 -1.75 -1.13
N GLY A 246 14.46 -1.84 -0.98
CA GLY A 246 13.53 -2.11 -2.08
C GLY A 246 13.81 -3.42 -2.82
N ARG A 247 13.85 -3.36 -4.16
CA ARG A 247 14.16 -4.50 -5.03
C ARG A 247 15.48 -5.19 -4.66
N ARG A 248 16.54 -4.45 -4.31
CA ARG A 248 17.91 -4.99 -4.24
C ARG A 248 18.10 -6.05 -3.14
N GLU A 249 17.35 -5.98 -2.05
CA GLU A 249 17.36 -7.05 -1.04
C GLU A 249 16.56 -8.27 -1.48
N SER A 250 15.58 -8.11 -2.36
CA SER A 250 14.61 -9.14 -2.70
C SER A 250 14.91 -9.84 -4.03
N GLU A 251 15.59 -9.17 -4.96
CA GLU A 251 15.93 -9.73 -6.26
C GLU A 251 17.17 -10.61 -6.16
N LYS A 252 17.08 -11.84 -6.67
CA LYS A 252 18.19 -12.77 -6.79
C LYS A 252 18.19 -13.44 -8.16
N GLY A 253 19.36 -13.47 -8.80
CA GLY A 253 19.55 -14.11 -10.10
C GLY A 253 18.80 -13.44 -11.25
N GLY A 254 18.94 -14.00 -12.46
CA GLY A 254 18.36 -13.42 -13.67
C GLY A 254 16.87 -13.68 -13.89
N ARG A 255 16.26 -14.60 -13.12
CA ARG A 255 14.87 -15.07 -13.38
C ARG A 255 13.81 -14.01 -13.09
N THR A 256 14.07 -13.12 -12.13
CA THR A 256 13.12 -12.06 -11.74
C THR A 256 13.41 -10.73 -12.45
N ARG A 257 14.34 -10.71 -13.42
CA ARG A 257 14.82 -9.49 -14.09
C ARG A 257 13.72 -8.73 -14.84
N ASN A 258 12.70 -9.40 -15.34
CA ASN A 258 11.62 -8.74 -16.10
C ASN A 258 10.38 -8.43 -15.25
N MET A 259 10.36 -8.83 -13.97
CA MET A 259 9.27 -8.52 -13.06
C MET A 259 9.22 -7.04 -12.72
N THR A 260 8.04 -6.56 -12.34
CA THR A 260 7.83 -5.23 -11.75
C THR A 260 7.91 -5.32 -10.22
N PHE A 261 8.80 -4.53 -9.61
CA PHE A 261 8.85 -4.41 -8.15
C PHE A 261 8.12 -3.15 -7.71
N VAL A 262 7.16 -3.31 -6.81
CA VAL A 262 6.48 -2.20 -6.13
C VAL A 262 7.17 -1.98 -4.79
N SER A 263 7.72 -0.79 -4.55
CA SER A 263 8.54 -0.50 -3.36
C SER A 263 8.41 0.92 -2.85
N HIS A 264 8.90 1.19 -1.63
CA HIS A 264 8.99 2.53 -1.04
C HIS A 264 10.35 3.19 -1.27
N TRP A 265 11.18 2.68 -2.20
CA TRP A 265 12.58 3.12 -2.29
C TRP A 265 12.80 4.18 -3.36
N GLY A 266 12.53 3.92 -4.64
CA GLY A 266 12.69 4.93 -5.69
C GLY A 266 14.12 5.42 -5.96
N LEU A 267 15.13 4.94 -5.21
CA LEU A 267 16.54 5.29 -5.45
C LEU A 267 17.04 4.63 -6.74
N TRP A 268 17.13 5.40 -7.81
CA TRP A 268 17.56 4.95 -9.14
C TRP A 268 19.03 5.28 -9.45
N ARG A 269 19.67 6.11 -8.62
CA ARG A 269 21.09 6.47 -8.73
C ARG A 269 21.84 6.20 -7.44
N ASP A 270 23.05 5.65 -7.55
CA ASP A 270 23.97 5.43 -6.44
C ASP A 270 24.22 6.71 -5.61
N ARG A 271 24.41 6.55 -4.30
CA ARG A 271 24.76 7.61 -3.35
C ARG A 271 26.05 7.25 -2.61
N PRO A 272 27.23 7.55 -3.20
CA PRO A 272 28.52 7.15 -2.63
C PRO A 272 28.72 7.63 -1.19
N ARG A 273 28.34 8.89 -0.88
CA ARG A 273 28.46 9.47 0.46
C ARG A 273 27.68 8.70 1.53
N SER A 274 26.57 8.08 1.15
CA SER A 274 25.70 7.31 2.03
C SER A 274 25.99 5.81 1.99
N GLY A 275 26.77 5.35 1.01
CA GLY A 275 26.95 3.92 0.71
C GLY A 275 25.71 3.25 0.09
N TRP A 276 24.67 4.01 -0.25
CA TRP A 276 23.46 3.43 -0.84
C TRP A 276 23.65 3.18 -2.33
N LYS A 277 23.16 2.03 -2.77
CA LYS A 277 23.19 1.61 -4.18
C LYS A 277 21.82 1.75 -4.79
N ALA A 278 21.78 2.11 -6.07
CA ALA A 278 20.56 2.14 -6.85
C ALA A 278 19.83 0.80 -6.72
N SER A 279 18.54 0.87 -6.46
CA SER A 279 17.68 -0.30 -6.36
C SER A 279 16.48 -0.20 -7.28
N HIS A 280 16.01 0.99 -7.62
CA HIS A 280 14.85 1.19 -8.47
C HIS A 280 15.25 1.21 -9.93
N ARG A 281 14.45 0.57 -10.79
CA ARG A 281 14.61 0.59 -12.25
C ARG A 281 13.52 1.43 -12.87
N ASN A 282 13.92 2.52 -13.51
CA ASN A 282 13.00 3.51 -14.08
C ASN A 282 12.08 2.94 -15.17
N ASP A 283 12.39 1.81 -15.79
CA ASP A 283 11.58 1.26 -16.88
C ASP A 283 10.48 0.30 -16.41
N THR A 284 10.64 -0.28 -15.21
CA THR A 284 9.83 -1.43 -14.77
C THR A 284 9.28 -1.32 -13.36
N ASP A 285 9.98 -0.66 -12.44
CA ASP A 285 9.59 -0.64 -11.03
C ASP A 285 8.64 0.52 -10.73
N ILE A 286 7.86 0.40 -9.66
CA ILE A 286 6.90 1.42 -9.24
C ILE A 286 7.24 1.86 -7.82
N VAL A 287 7.20 3.18 -7.58
CA VAL A 287 7.35 3.76 -6.23
C VAL A 287 5.96 3.97 -5.62
N LEU A 288 5.71 3.35 -4.47
CA LEU A 288 4.43 3.41 -3.76
C LEU A 288 4.55 4.28 -2.50
N PRO A 289 3.54 5.10 -2.14
CA PRO A 289 3.57 5.83 -0.88
C PRO A 289 3.62 4.89 0.32
N VAL A 290 4.28 5.34 1.39
CA VAL A 290 4.31 4.56 2.63
C VAL A 290 2.94 4.61 3.28
N PHE A 291 2.40 3.44 3.64
CA PHE A 291 1.17 3.35 4.41
C PHE A 291 1.38 3.91 5.82
N LEU A 292 0.61 4.94 6.17
CA LEU A 292 0.63 5.57 7.50
C LEU A 292 -0.65 5.20 8.25
N PRO A 293 -0.61 4.30 9.24
CA PRO A 293 -1.82 3.83 9.91
C PRO A 293 -2.47 4.93 10.76
N PRO A 294 -3.80 4.89 11.00
CA PRO A 294 -4.52 5.95 11.72
C PRO A 294 -3.95 6.29 13.11
N PRO A 295 -3.54 5.32 13.96
CA PRO A 295 -2.92 5.65 15.25
C PRO A 295 -1.62 6.46 15.10
N TYR A 296 -0.87 6.24 14.01
CA TYR A 296 0.33 7.00 13.70
C TYR A 296 -0.02 8.42 13.23
N LEU A 297 -0.96 8.57 12.30
CA LEU A 297 -1.45 9.89 11.86
C LEU A 297 -2.01 10.72 13.01
N LYS A 298 -2.80 10.10 13.91
CA LYS A 298 -3.30 10.73 15.12
C LYS A 298 -2.18 11.20 16.04
N ARG A 299 -1.16 10.37 16.27
CA ARG A 299 0.02 10.74 17.09
C ARG A 299 0.79 11.92 16.51
N LEU A 300 0.86 12.02 15.19
CA LEU A 300 1.49 13.15 14.50
C LEU A 300 0.62 14.42 14.52
N GLY A 301 -0.62 14.36 15.03
CA GLY A 301 -1.56 15.48 14.98
C GLY A 301 -2.13 15.74 13.58
N LEU A 302 -1.99 14.78 12.66
CA LEU A 302 -2.44 14.90 11.26
C LEU A 302 -3.88 14.42 11.04
N ALA A 303 -4.56 13.97 12.09
CA ALA A 303 -5.99 13.69 12.05
C ALA A 303 -6.82 14.96 11.77
N ALA A 304 -6.26 16.15 12.01
CA ALA A 304 -6.86 17.45 11.69
C ALA A 304 -6.22 18.07 10.44
N SER A 305 -6.04 17.27 9.37
CA SER A 305 -5.49 17.74 8.10
C SER A 305 -6.22 18.98 7.57
N ARG A 306 -5.47 19.91 6.93
CA ARG A 306 -6.05 21.06 6.22
C ARG A 306 -6.97 20.67 5.06
N HIS A 307 -6.86 19.44 4.57
CA HIS A 307 -7.72 18.92 3.51
C HIS A 307 -9.08 18.47 4.03
N HIS A 308 -9.28 18.34 5.34
CA HIS A 308 -10.57 17.96 5.89
C HIS A 308 -11.64 19.03 5.54
N PRO A 309 -12.84 18.68 5.04
CA PRO A 309 -13.83 19.66 4.58
C PRO A 309 -14.25 20.67 5.66
N ARG A 310 -14.33 20.21 6.92
CA ARG A 310 -14.65 21.05 8.09
C ARG A 310 -13.44 21.68 8.77
N PHE A 311 -12.26 21.69 8.14
CA PHE A 311 -11.06 22.23 8.77
C PHE A 311 -11.26 23.70 9.18
N GLN A 312 -11.84 24.53 8.30
CA GLN A 312 -12.05 25.95 8.61
C GLN A 312 -13.01 26.17 9.79
N ASP A 313 -14.01 25.31 9.96
CA ASP A 313 -15.01 25.46 11.02
C ASP A 313 -14.52 24.90 12.36
N ARG A 314 -13.84 23.75 12.33
CA ARG A 314 -13.51 22.96 13.53
C ARG A 314 -12.07 23.14 14.02
N ALA A 315 -11.14 23.54 13.16
CA ALA A 315 -9.77 23.76 13.61
C ALA A 315 -9.73 24.93 14.60
N LEU A 316 -8.85 24.82 15.59
CA LEU A 316 -8.57 25.91 16.51
C LEU A 316 -8.15 27.17 15.72
N PRO A 317 -8.52 28.39 16.15
CA PRO A 317 -8.23 29.62 15.41
C PRO A 317 -6.77 29.77 14.98
N GLU A 318 -5.82 29.37 15.84
CA GLU A 318 -4.38 29.40 15.60
C GLU A 318 -3.90 28.45 14.48
N LEU A 319 -4.68 27.42 14.13
CA LEU A 319 -4.36 26.47 13.05
C LEU A 319 -4.92 26.90 11.69
N ARG A 320 -5.95 27.75 11.67
CA ARG A 320 -6.63 28.21 10.44
C ARG A 320 -5.72 29.08 9.59
N GLN A 321 -4.84 29.84 10.23
CA GLN A 321 -3.83 30.65 9.55
C GLN A 321 -2.52 29.89 9.37
N ARG A 322 -1.77 30.22 8.33
CA ARG A 322 -0.39 29.75 8.16
C ARG A 322 0.60 30.65 8.89
N SER A 323 0.44 30.75 10.21
CA SER A 323 1.22 31.60 11.12
C SER A 323 2.48 30.92 11.67
N GLY A 324 2.74 29.67 11.27
CA GLY A 324 3.94 28.94 11.66
C GLY A 324 5.19 29.41 10.91
N PRO A 325 6.32 28.70 11.08
CA PRO A 325 7.52 28.93 10.30
C PRO A 325 7.23 28.89 8.79
N LEU A 326 7.93 29.73 8.03
CA LEU A 326 7.90 29.67 6.56
C LEU A 326 8.32 28.28 6.08
N PHE A 327 9.42 27.76 6.62
CA PHE A 327 9.99 26.46 6.31
C PHE A 327 10.20 25.65 7.59
N TRP A 328 9.67 24.43 7.63
CA TRP A 328 9.70 23.61 8.84
C TRP A 328 10.19 22.17 8.62
N PHE A 329 10.93 21.68 9.61
CA PHE A 329 11.31 20.28 9.73
C PHE A 329 11.56 19.88 11.19
N SER A 330 11.05 18.70 11.58
CA SER A 330 11.39 18.08 12.87
C SER A 330 11.88 16.64 12.69
N GLY A 331 13.13 16.35 13.02
CA GLY A 331 13.69 15.00 12.99
C GLY A 331 15.21 14.99 13.02
N ARG A 332 15.81 13.81 13.07
CA ARG A 332 17.28 13.67 13.12
C ARG A 332 17.96 14.49 12.02
N ILE A 333 18.88 15.37 12.43
CA ILE A 333 19.67 16.27 11.56
C ILE A 333 21.05 15.66 11.29
N CYS A 334 21.82 15.41 12.35
CA CYS A 334 23.13 14.76 12.30
C CYS A 334 23.00 13.23 12.34
N GLY A 335 23.91 12.53 11.66
CA GLY A 335 23.85 11.07 11.50
C GLY A 335 24.02 10.29 12.81
N ASP A 336 24.68 10.88 13.81
CA ASP A 336 24.88 10.34 15.15
C ASP A 336 23.65 10.45 16.06
N GLY A 337 22.60 11.17 15.61
CA GLY A 337 21.39 11.38 16.41
C GLY A 337 21.51 12.49 17.44
N LEU A 338 22.69 13.10 17.63
CA LEU A 338 22.88 14.16 18.62
C LEU A 338 22.51 15.54 18.06
N PRO A 339 22.05 16.47 18.92
CA PRO A 339 21.80 17.84 18.51
C PRO A 339 23.05 18.48 17.90
N PRO A 340 22.92 19.23 16.79
CA PRO A 340 24.00 20.06 16.29
C PRO A 340 24.53 21.01 17.38
N LEU A 341 25.83 21.27 17.38
CA LEU A 341 26.45 22.31 18.18
C LEU A 341 26.26 23.67 17.50
N THR A 342 25.93 24.68 18.29
CA THR A 342 25.73 26.09 17.87
C THR A 342 26.59 27.04 18.70
N ASP A 343 27.61 26.52 19.38
CA ASP A 343 28.57 27.25 20.22
C ASP A 343 29.65 28.01 19.43
N ALA A 344 29.76 27.72 18.13
CA ALA A 344 30.67 28.37 17.20
C ALA A 344 29.92 29.26 16.20
N PRO A 345 30.62 30.20 15.51
CA PRO A 345 30.01 31.05 14.47
C PRO A 345 29.30 30.28 13.36
N THR A 346 29.70 29.04 13.11
CA THR A 346 29.02 28.12 12.19
C THR A 346 28.61 26.85 12.95
N PRO A 347 27.36 26.38 12.78
CA PRO A 347 26.90 25.16 13.44
C PRO A 347 27.67 23.95 12.93
N ARG A 348 27.73 22.88 13.73
CA ARG A 348 28.37 21.63 13.32
C ARG A 348 27.74 20.41 13.98
N CYS A 349 27.87 19.26 13.32
CA CYS A 349 27.59 17.99 13.99
C CYS A 349 28.74 17.66 14.95
N ARG A 350 28.41 17.04 16.09
CA ARG A 350 29.39 16.64 17.11
C ARG A 350 30.39 15.61 16.59
N THR A 351 29.92 14.71 15.73
CA THR A 351 30.75 13.67 15.10
C THR A 351 30.59 13.64 13.59
N SER A 352 31.50 12.94 12.91
CA SER A 352 31.40 12.59 11.49
C SER A 352 30.66 11.27 11.25
N LYS A 353 30.17 10.60 12.30
CA LYS A 353 29.50 9.30 12.21
C LYS A 353 28.25 9.41 11.35
N SER A 354 28.10 8.49 10.41
CA SER A 354 26.96 8.43 9.48
C SER A 354 26.74 9.77 8.76
N SER A 355 27.81 10.45 8.34
CA SER A 355 27.74 11.75 7.64
C SER A 355 26.99 11.71 6.30
N GLY A 356 26.73 10.52 5.76
CA GLY A 356 25.85 10.26 4.62
C GLY A 356 24.39 10.00 4.97
N TYR A 357 23.98 10.08 6.24
CA TYR A 357 22.58 9.94 6.64
C TYR A 357 21.70 10.91 5.85
N SER A 358 20.57 10.42 5.33
CA SER A 358 19.64 11.22 4.51
C SER A 358 20.31 11.82 3.25
N GLY A 359 21.30 11.14 2.66
CA GLY A 359 22.11 11.71 1.57
C GLY A 359 23.05 12.86 1.99
N GLY A 360 23.05 13.24 3.28
CA GLY A 360 23.66 14.48 3.76
C GLY A 360 22.76 15.71 3.61
N THR A 361 21.55 15.59 3.06
CA THR A 361 20.66 16.72 2.77
C THR A 361 20.20 17.43 4.04
N ARG A 362 19.72 16.68 5.05
CA ARG A 362 19.27 17.26 6.33
C ARG A 362 20.35 18.08 7.02
N ARG A 363 21.57 17.52 7.09
CA ARG A 363 22.73 18.23 7.63
C ARG A 363 23.00 19.50 6.82
N LYS A 364 23.06 19.41 5.49
CA LYS A 364 23.40 20.56 4.63
C LYS A 364 22.37 21.68 4.71
N VAL A 365 21.07 21.36 4.73
CA VAL A 365 20.00 22.35 4.90
C VAL A 365 20.12 23.03 6.28
N TYR A 366 20.29 22.25 7.35
CA TYR A 366 20.48 22.83 8.68
C TYR A 366 21.69 23.75 8.73
N LEU A 367 22.87 23.29 8.29
CA LEU A 367 24.09 24.11 8.33
C LEU A 367 23.96 25.42 7.52
N SER A 368 23.18 25.42 6.44
CA SER A 368 22.98 26.60 5.59
C SER A 368 21.96 27.58 6.17
N HIS A 369 21.03 27.13 7.03
CA HIS A 369 19.83 27.89 7.43
C HIS A 369 19.47 27.83 8.93
N TRP A 370 20.37 27.33 9.78
CA TRP A 370 20.11 27.08 11.21
C TRP A 370 19.57 28.29 11.99
N ASN A 371 20.01 29.50 11.65
CA ASN A 371 19.61 30.75 12.30
C ASN A 371 18.94 31.72 11.31
N ARG A 372 18.15 31.18 10.39
CA ARG A 372 17.44 31.99 9.40
C ARG A 372 16.02 32.29 9.90
N THR A 373 15.65 33.57 9.88
CA THR A 373 14.29 34.01 10.19
C THR A 373 13.25 33.24 9.37
N GLY A 374 12.22 32.73 10.03
CA GLY A 374 11.15 31.94 9.40
C GLY A 374 11.50 30.47 9.13
N PHE A 375 12.73 30.01 9.39
CA PHE A 375 13.11 28.60 9.26
C PHE A 375 13.15 27.96 10.64
N LEU A 376 12.46 26.82 10.81
CA LEU A 376 12.52 26.01 12.01
C LEU A 376 12.93 24.58 11.66
N MET A 377 14.18 24.24 11.98
CA MET A 377 14.70 22.89 11.85
C MET A 377 15.16 22.38 13.21
N THR A 378 14.47 21.39 13.75
CA THR A 378 14.75 20.82 15.08
C THR A 378 14.84 19.30 15.03
N GLN A 379 15.43 18.69 16.05
CA GLN A 379 15.45 17.23 16.17
C GLN A 379 14.14 16.64 16.70
N SER A 380 13.46 17.40 17.55
CA SER A 380 12.20 17.04 18.19
C SER A 380 11.35 18.29 18.31
N ASP A 381 10.05 18.13 18.12
CA ASP A 381 9.10 19.23 18.15
C ASP A 381 7.83 18.78 18.89
N PRO A 382 7.54 19.33 20.09
CA PRO A 382 6.30 19.02 20.79
C PRO A 382 5.06 19.52 20.05
N LEU A 383 5.21 20.49 19.14
CA LEU A 383 4.14 21.07 18.32
C LEU A 383 4.14 20.52 16.89
N TYR A 384 4.64 19.29 16.70
CA TYR A 384 4.82 18.67 15.38
C TYR A 384 3.62 18.83 14.45
N GLY A 385 2.42 18.45 14.91
CA GLY A 385 1.20 18.54 14.12
C GLY A 385 0.82 19.99 13.81
N GLN A 386 0.89 20.86 14.82
CA GLN A 386 0.60 22.30 14.65
C GLN A 386 1.54 22.93 13.62
N HIS A 387 2.86 22.77 13.76
CA HIS A 387 3.79 23.35 12.81
C HIS A 387 3.64 22.74 11.41
N MET A 388 3.31 21.46 11.27
CA MET A 388 3.02 20.89 9.96
C MET A 388 1.75 21.50 9.33
N LEU A 389 0.74 21.83 10.13
CA LEU A 389 -0.51 22.44 9.66
C LEU A 389 -0.39 23.96 9.43
N THR A 390 0.50 24.66 10.13
CA THR A 390 0.63 26.13 10.06
C THR A 390 1.83 26.61 9.24
N SER A 391 2.79 25.74 8.92
CA SER A 391 3.91 26.12 8.04
C SER A 391 3.47 26.22 6.59
N ARG A 392 4.17 27.05 5.80
CA ARG A 392 3.93 27.13 4.36
C ARG A 392 4.60 25.99 3.60
N TYR A 393 5.86 25.72 3.95
CA TYR A 393 6.72 24.75 3.31
C TYR A 393 7.25 23.74 4.34
N CYS A 394 7.13 22.44 4.04
CA CYS A 394 7.60 21.38 4.92
C CYS A 394 8.68 20.57 4.23
N PHE A 395 9.79 20.35 4.93
CA PHE A 395 10.93 19.66 4.33
C PHE A 395 10.64 18.16 4.14
N GLY A 396 10.73 17.70 2.90
CA GLY A 396 10.76 16.30 2.50
C GLY A 396 12.18 15.86 2.12
N PRO A 397 13.06 15.58 3.10
CA PRO A 397 14.39 15.05 2.80
C PRO A 397 14.30 13.62 2.27
N MET A 398 15.23 13.25 1.39
CA MET A 398 15.41 11.84 1.04
C MET A 398 15.74 10.96 2.25
N GLY A 399 15.20 9.74 2.26
CA GLY A 399 15.72 8.63 3.04
C GLY A 399 16.81 7.91 2.26
N GLY A 400 17.00 6.61 2.52
CA GLY A 400 17.71 5.79 1.55
C GLY A 400 16.91 5.56 0.26
N GLY A 401 15.59 5.78 0.34
CA GLY A 401 14.68 5.98 -0.78
C GLY A 401 13.85 7.24 -0.60
N HIS A 402 12.60 7.25 -1.07
CA HIS A 402 11.68 8.33 -0.72
C HIS A 402 11.41 8.30 0.80
N GLY A 403 11.31 9.48 1.40
CA GLY A 403 11.02 9.65 2.82
C GLY A 403 9.51 9.54 3.09
N GLN A 404 9.17 9.36 4.37
CA GLN A 404 7.79 9.49 4.82
C GLN A 404 7.35 10.95 4.99
N ARG A 405 8.29 11.91 5.05
CA ARG A 405 7.99 13.30 5.48
C ARG A 405 7.30 14.12 4.40
N GLN A 406 7.63 13.91 3.14
CA GLN A 406 6.92 14.46 2.00
C GLN A 406 5.47 13.97 1.91
N VAL A 407 5.23 12.69 2.21
CA VAL A 407 3.88 12.11 2.26
C VAL A 407 3.09 12.71 3.42
N GLN A 408 3.70 12.84 4.60
CA GLN A 408 3.06 13.50 5.75
C GLN A 408 2.74 14.98 5.45
N ALA A 409 3.67 15.72 4.84
CA ALA A 409 3.45 17.09 4.44
C ALA A 409 2.28 17.21 3.45
N ALA A 410 2.25 16.37 2.42
CA ALA A 410 1.17 16.35 1.44
C ALA A 410 -0.19 16.05 2.11
N LEU A 411 -0.26 15.02 2.94
CA LEU A 411 -1.48 14.67 3.69
C LEU A 411 -1.92 15.75 4.67
N ALA A 412 -0.99 16.52 5.25
CA ALA A 412 -1.30 17.63 6.15
C ALA A 412 -1.75 18.90 5.41
N GLY A 413 -1.48 19.00 4.11
CA GLY A 413 -1.66 20.22 3.32
C GLY A 413 -0.53 21.23 3.50
N CYS A 414 0.69 20.78 3.79
CA CYS A 414 1.91 21.60 3.76
C CYS A 414 2.67 21.36 2.44
N VAL A 415 3.06 22.41 1.73
CA VAL A 415 3.75 22.25 0.43
C VAL A 415 5.10 21.57 0.65
N PRO A 416 5.33 20.36 0.11
CA PRO A 416 6.55 19.62 0.37
C PRO A 416 7.74 20.24 -0.39
N VAL A 417 8.86 20.45 0.29
CA VAL A 417 10.15 20.83 -0.31
C VAL A 417 11.00 19.58 -0.48
N LEU A 418 11.21 19.19 -1.72
CA LEU A 418 11.80 17.92 -2.10
C LEU A 418 13.28 18.13 -2.41
N ILE A 419 14.14 17.53 -1.59
CA ILE A 419 15.59 17.55 -1.80
C ILE A 419 16.05 16.10 -1.74
N SER A 420 15.94 15.45 -2.89
CA SER A 420 16.06 14.00 -3.01
C SER A 420 16.84 13.50 -4.23
N ASP A 421 17.49 14.39 -5.00
CA ASP A 421 18.14 14.15 -6.30
C ASP A 421 17.96 12.75 -6.90
N GLY A 422 18.85 11.76 -6.82
CA GLY A 422 18.66 10.44 -7.49
C GLY A 422 17.52 9.52 -7.01
N VAL A 423 16.41 10.05 -6.49
CA VAL A 423 15.25 9.31 -5.92
C VAL A 423 13.95 9.78 -6.58
N LEU A 424 13.14 8.83 -7.03
CA LEU A 424 11.75 9.06 -7.41
C LEU A 424 10.85 9.06 -6.17
N GLU A 425 9.93 10.02 -6.12
CA GLU A 425 8.86 10.12 -5.14
C GLU A 425 7.69 9.18 -5.52
N PRO A 426 6.71 8.94 -4.63
CA PRO A 426 5.58 8.07 -4.92
C PRO A 426 4.88 8.38 -6.26
N PHE A 427 4.72 7.35 -7.09
CA PHE A 427 4.15 7.39 -8.43
C PHE A 427 4.88 8.24 -9.48
N GLU A 428 6.06 8.78 -9.16
CA GLU A 428 6.93 9.35 -10.20
C GLU A 428 7.45 8.25 -11.14
N PRO A 429 7.70 8.58 -12.41
CA PRO A 429 7.59 9.92 -13.03
C PRO A 429 6.17 10.29 -13.51
N ALA A 430 5.18 9.40 -13.41
CA ALA A 430 3.83 9.71 -13.90
C ALA A 430 3.16 10.84 -13.09
N LEU A 431 3.26 10.81 -11.75
CA LEU A 431 2.76 11.91 -10.91
C LEU A 431 3.86 12.95 -10.68
N ASP A 432 3.76 14.14 -11.29
CA ASP A 432 4.76 15.20 -11.13
C ASP A 432 4.67 15.86 -9.75
N TRP A 433 5.61 15.52 -8.85
CA TRP A 433 5.71 16.15 -7.54
C TRP A 433 6.16 17.62 -7.59
N GLY A 434 6.75 18.08 -8.69
CA GLY A 434 7.08 19.49 -8.91
C GLY A 434 5.84 20.37 -9.10
N ALA A 435 4.74 19.81 -9.60
CA ALA A 435 3.50 20.54 -9.85
C ALA A 435 2.81 21.04 -8.57
N PHE A 436 2.97 20.34 -7.44
CA PHE A 436 2.38 20.68 -6.14
C PHE A 436 3.41 20.86 -5.00
N GLY A 437 4.65 20.42 -5.20
CA GLY A 437 5.76 20.61 -4.29
C GLY A 437 6.75 21.68 -4.78
N VAL A 438 7.92 21.73 -4.12
CA VAL A 438 9.04 22.58 -4.51
C VAL A 438 10.27 21.71 -4.72
N ARG A 439 10.82 21.72 -5.92
CA ARG A 439 12.14 21.17 -6.24
C ARG A 439 13.15 22.31 -6.42
N LEU A 440 14.38 22.12 -5.98
CA LEU A 440 15.46 23.08 -6.23
C LEU A 440 15.96 22.93 -7.68
N PRO A 441 16.09 24.01 -8.47
CA PRO A 441 16.53 23.91 -9.87
C PRO A 441 17.90 23.23 -10.03
N GLY A 442 18.88 23.58 -9.20
CA GLY A 442 20.21 22.95 -9.16
C GLY A 442 20.29 21.70 -8.27
N GLY A 443 19.15 21.18 -7.80
CA GLY A 443 19.08 20.06 -6.86
C GLY A 443 19.78 20.35 -5.53
N GLU A 444 20.49 19.37 -5.00
CA GLU A 444 21.22 19.49 -3.74
C GLU A 444 22.29 20.60 -3.74
N ARG A 445 22.78 21.03 -4.92
CA ARG A 445 23.77 22.12 -5.02
C ARG A 445 23.20 23.46 -4.55
N ASP A 446 21.91 23.68 -4.78
CA ASP A 446 21.20 24.91 -4.47
C ASP A 446 20.68 24.99 -3.03
N ILE A 447 20.97 24.00 -2.18
CA ILE A 447 20.58 24.03 -0.76
C ILE A 447 20.95 25.35 -0.07
N PRO A 448 22.15 25.96 -0.24
CA PRO A 448 22.46 27.26 0.38
C PRO A 448 21.56 28.42 -0.07
N ARG A 449 20.93 28.31 -1.24
CA ARG A 449 19.99 29.28 -1.81
C ARG A 449 18.52 28.88 -1.61
N LEU A 450 18.23 27.85 -0.81
CA LEU A 450 16.85 27.38 -0.58
C LEU A 450 15.91 28.53 -0.17
N HIS A 451 16.39 29.44 0.68
CA HIS A 451 15.63 30.61 1.09
C HIS A 451 15.25 31.57 -0.06
N GLU A 452 16.14 31.75 -1.05
CA GLU A 452 15.85 32.55 -2.25
C GLU A 452 14.79 31.86 -3.11
N VAL A 453 14.90 30.53 -3.27
CA VAL A 453 13.90 29.74 -4.01
C VAL A 453 12.53 29.84 -3.36
N LEU A 454 12.43 29.68 -2.04
CA LEU A 454 11.14 29.78 -1.33
C LEU A 454 10.57 31.20 -1.33
N ALA A 455 11.43 32.22 -1.30
CA ALA A 455 11.01 33.62 -1.38
C ALA A 455 10.58 34.04 -2.80
N GLY A 456 11.13 33.41 -3.84
CA GLY A 456 10.77 33.64 -5.23
C GLY A 456 9.39 33.09 -5.62
N ILE A 457 8.82 32.18 -4.83
CA ILE A 457 7.46 31.65 -5.06
C ILE A 457 6.45 32.69 -4.60
N GLY A 458 5.82 33.35 -5.57
CA GLY A 458 4.78 34.35 -5.33
C GLY A 458 3.46 33.76 -4.77
N PRO A 459 2.54 34.62 -4.29
CA PRO A 459 1.25 34.17 -3.75
C PRO A 459 0.42 33.32 -4.73
N GLU A 460 0.41 33.68 -6.02
CA GLU A 460 -0.34 32.96 -7.07
C GLU A 460 0.21 31.56 -7.31
N GLU A 461 1.53 31.43 -7.47
CA GLU A 461 2.18 30.14 -7.63
C GLU A 461 1.97 29.25 -6.40
N TYR A 462 2.07 29.84 -5.20
CA TYR A 462 1.80 29.11 -3.96
C TYR A 462 0.34 28.62 -3.87
N ALA A 463 -0.62 29.46 -4.24
CA ALA A 463 -2.04 29.08 -4.30
C ALA A 463 -2.28 27.95 -5.31
N LEU A 464 -1.65 28.01 -6.49
CA LEU A 464 -1.71 26.95 -7.49
C LEU A 464 -1.16 25.63 -6.92
N LYS A 465 0.00 25.65 -6.26
CA LYS A 465 0.57 24.46 -5.61
C LYS A 465 -0.38 23.89 -4.56
N LEU A 466 -1.00 24.73 -3.73
CA LEU A 466 -2.00 24.28 -2.75
C LEU A 466 -3.23 23.64 -3.39
N SER A 467 -3.73 24.20 -4.49
CA SER A 467 -4.89 23.63 -5.21
C SER A 467 -4.59 22.22 -5.72
N ARG A 468 -3.40 22.00 -6.29
CA ARG A 468 -2.93 20.69 -6.77
C ARG A 468 -2.59 19.73 -5.63
N LEU A 469 -2.10 20.24 -4.51
CA LEU A 469 -1.72 19.44 -3.34
C LEU A 469 -2.89 18.63 -2.78
N ARG A 470 -4.12 19.14 -2.85
CA ARG A 470 -5.31 18.41 -2.41
C ARG A 470 -5.51 17.12 -3.21
N CYS A 471 -5.40 17.19 -4.53
CA CYS A 471 -5.48 16.00 -5.39
C CYS A 471 -4.31 15.05 -5.10
N ALA A 472 -3.08 15.57 -5.09
CA ALA A 472 -1.89 14.78 -4.79
C ALA A 472 -1.98 14.04 -3.44
N ALA A 473 -2.58 14.67 -2.42
CA ALA A 473 -2.78 14.05 -1.11
C ALA A 473 -3.72 12.83 -1.16
N GLN A 474 -4.72 12.82 -2.04
CA GLN A 474 -5.59 11.66 -2.25
C GLN A 474 -4.78 10.47 -2.77
N HIS A 475 -3.93 10.68 -3.80
CA HIS A 475 -3.04 9.64 -4.31
C HIS A 475 -2.11 9.05 -3.23
N MET A 476 -1.80 9.80 -2.17
CA MET A 476 -0.97 9.30 -1.06
C MET A 476 -1.76 8.62 0.07
N ALA A 477 -3.07 8.85 0.12
CA ALA A 477 -3.95 8.32 1.14
C ALA A 477 -4.39 6.89 0.78
N PHE A 478 -4.71 6.09 1.79
CA PHE A 478 -5.29 4.76 1.61
C PHE A 478 -6.75 4.81 2.08
N SER A 479 -7.53 5.71 1.50
CA SER A 479 -8.85 6.10 1.99
C SER A 479 -9.89 4.98 1.87
N THR A 480 -9.76 4.10 0.87
CA THR A 480 -10.59 2.88 0.75
C THR A 480 -10.35 1.89 1.90
N LEU A 481 -9.24 2.03 2.64
CA LEU A 481 -8.88 1.21 3.79
C LEU A 481 -9.10 1.92 5.12
N LEU A 482 -8.85 3.22 5.18
CA LEU A 482 -8.80 4.01 6.42
C LEU A 482 -9.99 4.93 6.62
N GLY A 483 -10.82 5.12 5.59
CA GLY A 483 -11.90 6.10 5.55
C GLY A 483 -11.47 7.46 4.97
N ALA A 484 -12.47 8.31 4.73
CA ALA A 484 -12.39 9.58 4.02
C ALA A 484 -11.93 10.75 4.89
N ALA A 485 -10.65 10.80 5.28
CA ALA A 485 -10.14 11.84 6.19
C ALA A 485 -10.16 13.27 5.58
N MET A 486 -10.23 13.39 4.26
CA MET A 486 -10.28 14.63 3.47
C MET A 486 -11.65 14.83 2.78
N GLY A 487 -12.64 13.98 3.09
CA GLY A 487 -13.95 13.95 2.44
C GLY A 487 -13.95 13.29 1.05
N GLU A 488 -12.92 12.50 0.74
CA GLU A 488 -12.70 11.78 -0.50
C GLU A 488 -13.38 10.41 -0.52
N GLY A 489 -13.96 10.02 -1.66
CA GLY A 489 -14.62 8.71 -1.84
C GLY A 489 -13.67 7.53 -2.08
N GLY A 490 -12.35 7.74 -2.02
CA GLY A 490 -11.34 6.71 -2.32
C GLY A 490 -11.02 6.51 -3.80
N ARG A 491 -11.73 7.18 -4.72
CA ARG A 491 -11.53 7.11 -6.18
C ARG A 491 -10.08 7.31 -6.62
N TYR A 492 -9.37 8.23 -5.97
CA TYR A 492 -8.01 8.61 -6.32
C TYR A 492 -6.98 8.12 -5.31
N ASP A 493 -7.34 7.17 -4.43
CA ASP A 493 -6.43 6.76 -3.36
C ASP A 493 -5.20 6.00 -3.89
N ALA A 494 -4.25 5.68 -3.02
CA ALA A 494 -3.01 5.01 -3.38
C ALA A 494 -3.21 3.63 -4.04
N VAL A 495 -4.30 2.92 -3.72
CA VAL A 495 -4.62 1.62 -4.33
C VAL A 495 -5.12 1.84 -5.75
N GLU A 496 -6.11 2.72 -5.94
CA GLU A 496 -6.62 3.04 -7.28
C GLU A 496 -5.57 3.69 -8.17
N THR A 497 -4.68 4.51 -7.61
CA THR A 497 -3.56 5.12 -8.36
C THR A 497 -2.60 4.07 -8.88
N LEU A 498 -2.26 3.07 -8.07
CA LEU A 498 -1.45 1.93 -8.53
C LEU A 498 -2.18 1.17 -9.63
N LEU A 499 -3.48 0.87 -9.46
CA LEU A 499 -4.28 0.15 -10.45
C LEU A 499 -4.38 0.93 -11.77
N GLU A 500 -4.54 2.25 -11.72
CA GLU A 500 -4.64 3.08 -12.91
C GLU A 500 -3.33 3.15 -13.69
N LEU A 501 -2.18 3.22 -12.99
CA LEU A 501 -0.87 3.10 -13.63
C LEU A 501 -0.67 1.74 -14.29
N LEU A 502 -1.10 0.66 -13.63
CA LEU A 502 -1.04 -0.69 -14.17
C LEU A 502 -1.96 -0.84 -15.40
N ARG A 503 -3.17 -0.26 -15.38
CA ARG A 503 -4.06 -0.21 -16.56
C ARG A 503 -3.38 0.50 -17.72
N SER A 504 -2.89 1.71 -17.49
CA SER A 504 -2.26 2.52 -18.54
C SER A 504 -1.06 1.81 -19.14
N LYS A 505 -0.17 1.27 -18.30
CA LYS A 505 0.99 0.49 -18.76
C LYS A 505 0.58 -0.79 -19.48
N ALA A 506 -0.54 -1.40 -19.10
CA ALA A 506 -1.06 -2.57 -19.80
C ALA A 506 -1.56 -2.23 -21.21
N GLN A 507 -2.18 -1.07 -21.40
CA GLN A 507 -2.64 -0.59 -22.71
C GLN A 507 -1.49 -0.05 -23.57
N HIS A 508 -0.43 0.46 -22.94
CA HIS A 508 0.72 1.07 -23.59
C HIS A 508 2.05 0.40 -23.18
N PRO A 509 2.27 -0.91 -23.48
CA PRO A 509 3.40 -1.67 -22.96
C PRO A 509 4.77 -1.09 -23.36
N GLY A 510 4.89 -0.53 -24.56
CA GLY A 510 6.12 0.07 -25.08
C GLY A 510 6.43 1.48 -24.59
N VAL A 511 5.51 2.11 -23.84
CA VAL A 511 5.68 3.49 -23.36
C VAL A 511 6.30 3.49 -21.97
N PRO A 512 7.42 4.21 -21.72
CA PRO A 512 8.00 4.33 -20.38
C PRO A 512 7.05 5.08 -19.44
N TRP A 513 7.21 4.93 -18.12
CA TRP A 513 6.30 5.55 -17.14
C TRP A 513 6.15 7.06 -17.32
N GLU A 514 7.23 7.75 -17.70
CA GLU A 514 7.25 9.21 -17.94
C GLU A 514 6.37 9.62 -19.12
N GLY A 515 6.23 8.76 -20.13
CA GLY A 515 5.45 9.03 -21.32
C GLY A 515 3.98 8.66 -21.19
N LEU A 516 3.56 7.94 -20.14
CA LEU A 516 2.20 7.40 -20.06
C LEU A 516 1.13 8.49 -20.05
N ARG A 517 1.32 9.57 -19.29
CA ARG A 517 0.36 10.69 -19.26
C ARG A 517 0.14 11.34 -20.63
N ALA A 518 1.19 11.39 -21.45
CA ALA A 518 1.10 12.01 -22.76
C ALA A 518 0.28 11.18 -23.78
N VAL A 519 0.17 9.87 -23.56
CA VAL A 519 -0.52 8.94 -24.48
C VAL A 519 -1.84 8.42 -23.94
N ASP A 520 -2.11 8.61 -22.64
CA ASP A 520 -3.28 8.10 -21.94
C ASP A 520 -4.01 9.26 -21.24
N GLY A 521 -4.98 9.83 -21.93
CA GLY A 521 -5.77 10.96 -21.41
C GLY A 521 -6.59 10.61 -20.16
N GLN A 522 -6.94 9.34 -19.97
CA GLN A 522 -7.64 8.88 -18.76
C GLN A 522 -6.69 8.93 -17.56
N LEU A 523 -5.46 8.41 -17.70
CA LEU A 523 -4.45 8.50 -16.65
C LEU A 523 -4.12 9.97 -16.35
N ASP A 524 -3.98 10.82 -17.38
CA ASP A 524 -3.70 12.24 -17.19
C ASP A 524 -4.81 12.95 -16.41
N ALA A 525 -6.09 12.72 -16.76
CA ALA A 525 -7.22 13.25 -16.01
C ALA A 525 -7.28 12.70 -14.57
N PHE A 526 -7.02 11.40 -14.40
CA PHE A 526 -7.04 10.73 -13.10
C PHE A 526 -6.00 11.32 -12.13
N LEU A 527 -4.75 11.51 -12.59
CA LEU A 527 -3.65 12.02 -11.75
C LEU A 527 -3.80 13.50 -11.36
N ASP A 528 -4.68 14.23 -12.05
CA ASP A 528 -5.06 15.60 -11.71
C ASP A 528 -6.46 15.67 -11.04
N CYS A 529 -7.03 14.51 -10.68
CA CYS A 529 -8.34 14.35 -10.05
C CYS A 529 -9.49 15.03 -10.81
N ARG A 530 -9.40 15.11 -12.14
CA ARG A 530 -10.47 15.65 -12.99
C ARG A 530 -11.53 14.58 -13.21
N SER A 531 -12.80 14.95 -13.17
CA SER A 531 -13.88 14.12 -13.69
C SER A 531 -13.64 13.90 -15.18
N GLY A 532 -13.33 12.67 -15.58
CA GLY A 532 -13.26 12.33 -17.01
C GLY A 532 -14.64 12.39 -17.66
N GLU A 533 -14.70 12.55 -18.98
CA GLU A 533 -15.94 12.52 -19.79
C GLU A 533 -16.76 11.21 -19.66
N GLY A 534 -16.26 10.22 -18.92
CA GLY A 534 -16.96 8.97 -18.56
C GLY A 534 -17.33 8.83 -17.08
N ALA A 535 -17.21 9.90 -16.28
CA ALA A 535 -17.50 9.89 -14.84
C ALA A 535 -18.97 10.21 -14.51
N GLU A 536 -19.64 11.01 -15.35
CA GLU A 536 -21.06 11.35 -15.16
C GLU A 536 -21.97 10.11 -15.30
N GLY A 537 -21.56 9.12 -16.11
CA GLY A 537 -22.27 7.84 -16.21
C GLY A 537 -22.12 6.93 -14.99
N GLU A 538 -21.01 7.01 -14.24
CA GLU A 538 -20.75 6.15 -13.08
C GLU A 538 -21.41 6.69 -11.80
N GLU A 539 -21.53 8.01 -11.64
CA GLU A 539 -22.38 8.60 -10.60
C GLU A 539 -23.86 8.36 -10.92
N ALA A 540 -24.28 8.49 -12.19
CA ALA A 540 -25.65 8.18 -12.61
C ALA A 540 -26.02 6.70 -12.46
N GLU A 541 -25.12 5.74 -12.74
CA GLU A 541 -25.37 4.31 -12.51
C GLU A 541 -25.45 3.98 -11.02
N ARG A 542 -24.61 4.58 -10.16
CA ARG A 542 -24.72 4.41 -8.70
C ARG A 542 -25.98 5.04 -8.12
N GLU A 543 -26.37 6.22 -8.59
CA GLU A 543 -27.62 6.87 -8.18
C GLU A 543 -28.86 6.12 -8.71
N ALA A 544 -28.77 5.47 -9.87
CA ALA A 544 -29.82 4.60 -10.39
C ALA A 544 -29.96 3.30 -9.58
N GLU A 545 -28.84 2.65 -9.20
CA GLU A 545 -28.86 1.47 -8.33
C GLU A 545 -29.35 1.78 -6.90
N GLU A 546 -29.09 2.98 -6.38
CA GLU A 546 -29.65 3.42 -5.08
C GLU A 546 -31.11 3.90 -5.18
N GLY A 547 -31.55 4.37 -6.35
CA GLY A 547 -32.93 4.82 -6.62
C GLY A 547 -33.94 3.70 -6.84
N GLU A 548 -33.51 2.56 -7.41
CA GLU A 548 -34.39 1.41 -7.68
C GLU A 548 -34.72 0.58 -6.42
N GLY A 549 -34.09 0.87 -5.27
CA GLY A 549 -34.38 0.21 -3.99
C GLY A 549 -35.49 0.86 -3.15
N ALA A 550 -36.10 1.97 -3.60
CA ALA A 550 -36.98 2.81 -2.78
C ALA A 550 -38.48 2.81 -3.17
N GLU A 551 -38.91 2.05 -4.18
CA GLU A 551 -40.34 1.95 -4.55
C GLU A 551 -40.88 0.52 -4.40
N ALA A 552 -41.08 0.08 -3.17
CA ALA A 552 -42.03 -0.98 -2.83
C ALA A 552 -42.37 -0.97 -1.33
N ASP A 553 -43.17 -0.01 -0.87
CA ASP A 553 -44.30 -0.34 0.02
C ASP A 553 -45.23 0.88 0.19
N GLY A 554 -46.37 0.82 -0.47
CA GLY A 554 -47.47 1.78 -0.36
C GLY A 554 -48.69 1.12 0.27
N GLY A 555 -49.06 1.59 1.46
CA GLY A 555 -50.36 1.37 2.11
C GLY A 555 -50.19 1.09 3.61
N GLY A 556 -50.85 1.74 4.56
CA GLY A 556 -51.85 2.80 4.59
C GLY A 556 -52.35 2.94 6.04
N ALA A 557 -52.89 4.12 6.39
CA ALA A 557 -53.61 4.49 7.63
C ALA A 557 -52.78 4.53 8.95
N GLY A 558 -52.97 5.47 9.88
CA GLY A 558 -53.97 6.52 10.08
C GLY A 558 -53.58 7.44 11.26
N ALA A 559 -54.42 8.46 11.47
CA ALA A 559 -54.17 9.72 12.18
C ALA A 559 -54.04 9.71 13.72
N ALA A 560 -53.35 10.74 14.26
CA ALA A 560 -53.71 11.65 15.37
C ALA A 560 -52.46 12.54 15.68
N GLY A 561 -52.48 13.88 15.59
CA GLY A 561 -53.02 14.84 16.59
C GLY A 561 -52.19 14.77 17.89
N ASP A 562 -51.57 15.77 18.50
CA ASP A 562 -51.68 17.24 18.52
C ASP A 562 -50.49 17.76 19.37
N ALA A 563 -49.87 18.90 19.04
CA ALA A 563 -49.85 20.13 19.85
C ALA A 563 -48.55 20.52 20.62
N ARG A 564 -48.35 21.85 20.56
CA ARG A 564 -47.30 22.79 21.00
C ARG A 564 -47.04 22.88 22.52
N ALA A 565 -45.86 23.43 22.88
CA ALA A 565 -45.60 24.60 23.77
C ALA A 565 -44.17 24.51 24.37
N GLU A 566 -43.21 25.40 24.10
CA GLU A 566 -42.95 26.75 24.67
C GLU A 566 -42.57 26.83 26.17
N GLY A 567 -41.53 27.64 26.46
CA GLY A 567 -41.28 28.29 27.76
C GLY A 567 -39.95 27.94 28.46
N ALA A 568 -38.88 28.73 28.27
CA ALA A 568 -38.45 29.85 29.16
C ALA A 568 -37.63 29.40 30.40
N SER A 569 -36.32 29.65 30.42
CA SER A 569 -35.64 30.84 30.98
C SER A 569 -35.28 30.73 32.48
N GLY A 570 -34.03 31.04 32.83
CA GLY A 570 -33.62 31.18 34.23
C GLY A 570 -32.10 31.35 34.40
N ARG A 571 -31.63 32.60 34.29
CA ARG A 571 -30.29 33.02 34.74
C ARG A 571 -30.16 32.91 36.26
N ARG A 572 -28.95 32.65 36.77
CA ARG A 572 -28.42 33.32 37.96
C ARG A 572 -26.89 33.34 37.95
N GLU A 573 -26.36 34.54 38.15
CA GLU A 573 -24.96 34.90 38.34
C GLU A 573 -24.47 34.48 39.74
N GLY A 574 -23.15 34.33 39.89
CA GLY A 574 -22.47 34.20 41.17
C GLY A 574 -20.94 34.25 40.99
N ALA A 575 -20.35 35.33 41.50
CA ALA A 575 -18.99 35.78 41.23
C ALA A 575 -17.90 35.16 42.13
N ALA A 576 -16.67 35.26 41.62
CA ALA A 576 -15.38 35.53 42.29
C ALA A 576 -14.86 34.60 43.41
N GLY A 577 -13.58 34.20 43.28
CA GLY A 577 -12.78 33.71 44.40
C GLY A 577 -11.44 33.10 43.99
N ALA A 578 -10.40 33.93 43.85
CA ALA A 578 -9.02 33.49 43.76
C ALA A 578 -8.51 32.93 45.10
N ARG A 579 -7.69 31.87 45.06
CA ARG A 579 -6.47 31.66 45.88
C ARG A 579 -5.84 30.31 45.51
N GLY A 580 -4.53 30.32 45.25
CA GLY A 580 -3.75 29.12 44.88
C GLY A 580 -3.53 28.16 46.04
N TRP A 581 -2.77 27.09 45.79
CA TRP A 581 -1.81 26.43 46.69
C TRP A 581 -1.07 25.31 45.93
N GLY A 582 0.20 25.10 46.28
CA GLY A 582 1.16 24.19 45.65
C GLY A 582 0.96 22.68 45.96
N PRO A 583 2.01 21.86 45.71
CA PRO A 583 1.86 20.53 45.12
C PRO A 583 1.67 19.41 46.15
N ARG A 584 0.83 18.41 45.84
CA ARG A 584 0.76 17.15 46.61
C ARG A 584 0.76 15.90 45.72
N ARG A 585 1.88 15.19 45.84
CA ARG A 585 2.14 13.74 45.93
C ARG A 585 1.17 12.76 45.24
N ARG A 586 1.80 11.88 44.44
CA ARG A 586 1.30 10.60 43.92
C ARG A 586 0.65 9.75 45.02
N ALA A 587 -0.57 9.29 44.77
CA ALA A 587 -1.14 8.11 45.41
C ALA A 587 -1.42 7.05 44.33
N GLN A 588 -0.83 5.87 44.50
CA GLN A 588 -1.10 4.66 43.72
C GLN A 588 -2.46 4.11 44.14
N LEU A 589 -3.32 3.78 43.17
CA LEU A 589 -4.54 2.99 43.38
C LEU A 589 -4.32 1.58 42.82
N PRO A 590 -4.76 0.51 43.51
CA PRO A 590 -4.54 -0.86 43.08
C PRO A 590 -5.55 -1.27 41.99
N VAL A 591 -5.05 -2.00 40.98
CA VAL A 591 -5.83 -2.55 39.87
C VAL A 591 -6.35 -3.93 40.26
N ALA A 592 -7.66 -4.14 40.23
CA ALA A 592 -8.30 -5.46 40.30
C ALA A 592 -8.61 -5.98 38.87
N PRO A 593 -8.52 -7.29 38.61
CA PRO A 593 -8.72 -7.86 37.26
C PRO A 593 -10.21 -8.04 36.93
N PRO A 594 -10.64 -7.90 35.65
CA PRO A 594 -12.03 -8.08 35.28
C PRO A 594 -12.39 -9.57 35.11
N ARG A 595 -13.60 -9.93 35.57
CA ARG A 595 -14.22 -11.25 35.43
C ARG A 595 -14.70 -11.49 33.99
N ARG A 596 -14.57 -12.74 33.53
CA ARG A 596 -15.07 -13.24 32.23
C ARG A 596 -16.58 -13.38 32.22
N GLY A 597 -17.24 -12.85 31.19
CA GLY A 597 -18.64 -13.14 30.86
C GLY A 597 -18.77 -13.39 29.35
N HIS A 598 -19.32 -14.56 28.99
CA HIS A 598 -19.65 -14.93 27.62
C HIS A 598 -20.89 -14.16 27.12
N VAL A 599 -20.82 -13.57 25.93
CA VAL A 599 -22.00 -13.06 25.20
C VAL A 599 -21.98 -13.64 23.79
N ARG A 600 -23.07 -14.32 23.40
CA ARG A 600 -23.33 -14.83 22.05
C ARG A 600 -23.69 -13.64 21.13
N GLY A 601 -23.02 -13.51 19.99
CA GLY A 601 -23.24 -12.43 19.02
C GLY A 601 -24.47 -12.64 18.12
N ARG A 602 -25.22 -11.56 17.87
CA ARG A 602 -26.23 -11.42 16.80
C ARG A 602 -25.56 -10.89 15.50
N PRO A 603 -26.22 -11.01 14.32
CA PRO A 603 -25.66 -10.59 13.04
C PRO A 603 -25.40 -9.07 12.99
N LEU A 604 -24.35 -8.67 12.28
CA LEU A 604 -23.93 -7.27 12.10
C LEU A 604 -24.90 -6.50 11.19
N ASP A 605 -25.49 -5.44 11.73
CA ASP A 605 -26.18 -4.39 10.99
C ASP A 605 -25.15 -3.43 10.38
N LEU A 606 -25.11 -3.34 9.05
CA LEU A 606 -24.16 -2.55 8.27
C LEU A 606 -24.49 -1.04 8.24
N ALA A 607 -25.59 -0.59 8.86
CA ALA A 607 -25.96 0.83 8.93
C ALA A 607 -25.28 1.60 10.09
N ALA A 608 -24.52 0.93 10.96
CA ALA A 608 -23.92 1.52 12.16
C ALA A 608 -22.39 1.63 12.09
N CYS A 609 -21.84 2.36 11.12
CA CYS A 609 -20.45 2.82 11.21
C CYS A 609 -20.30 3.85 12.35
N PRO A 610 -19.32 3.69 13.26
CA PRO A 610 -19.10 4.65 14.33
C PRO A 610 -18.57 5.97 13.77
N ARG A 611 -19.29 7.07 14.05
CA ARG A 611 -18.81 8.44 13.84
C ARG A 611 -17.49 8.62 14.60
N PRO A 612 -16.42 9.17 14.00
CA PRO A 612 -15.22 9.50 14.74
C PRO A 612 -15.44 10.77 15.60
N TRP A 613 -15.33 10.54 16.91
CA TRP A 613 -14.98 11.45 18.03
C TRP A 613 -16.09 12.20 18.79
N PRO A 614 -16.02 12.24 20.14
CA PRO A 614 -16.57 13.32 20.95
C PRO A 614 -15.74 14.61 20.82
#